data_AF-A0A962UL64-F1
#
_entry.id   AF-A0A962UL64-F1
#
_cell.length_a   1.000
_cell.length_b   1.000
_cell.length_c   1.000
_cell.angle_alpha   90.00
_cell.angle_beta   90.00
_cell.angle_gamma   90.00
#
_symmetry.space_group_name_H-M   'P 1'
#
loop_
_entity.id
_entity.type
_entity.pdbx_description
1 polymer ?
#
loop_
_entity_poly.entity_id
_entity_poly.type
_entity_poly.pdbx_seq_one_letter_code
_entity_poly.pdbx_strand_id
1 'polypeptide(L)' 'LPGLKKDLANQLNLTSETFSRTLRRLIDAGMIRPIQGQALQIISREGLQQIRDGCFPLL' A
#
# COMPACT_ATOMS: atom_id res chain seq x y z
N LEU A 1 3.87 -9.17 -17.38
CA LEU A 1 3.09 -7.92 -17.57
C LEU A 1 3.55 -6.88 -16.55
N PRO A 2 4.42 -5.93 -16.94
CA PRO A 2 5.11 -4.98 -16.04
C PRO A 2 4.24 -3.76 -15.65
N GLY A 3 2.93 -3.93 -15.52
CA GLY A 3 1.97 -2.83 -15.42
C GLY A 3 1.59 -2.39 -14.00
N LEU A 4 1.56 -3.30 -13.02
CA LEU A 4 0.82 -3.02 -11.78
C LEU A 4 1.44 -1.94 -10.88
N LYS A 5 2.78 -1.89 -10.73
CA LYS A 5 3.41 -0.86 -9.86
C LYS A 5 3.38 0.52 -10.52
N LYS A 6 3.51 0.57 -11.86
CA LYS A 6 3.58 1.82 -12.61
C LYS A 6 2.20 2.46 -12.74
N ASP A 7 1.16 1.64 -12.86
CA ASP A 7 -0.23 2.09 -12.92
C ASP A 7 -0.75 2.57 -11.57
N LEU A 8 -0.47 1.84 -10.47
CA LEU A 8 -0.83 2.28 -9.11
C LEU A 8 -0.11 3.58 -8.70
N ALA A 9 1.15 3.77 -9.10
CA ALA A 9 1.87 5.03 -8.85
C ALA A 9 1.25 6.22 -9.61
N ASN A 10 0.79 6.00 -10.84
CA ASN A 10 0.10 7.02 -11.65
C ASN A 10 -1.27 7.40 -11.08
N GLN A 11 -2.05 6.44 -10.57
CA GLN A 11 -3.36 6.71 -9.97
C GLN A 11 -3.29 7.43 -8.63
N LEU A 12 -2.15 7.40 -7.94
CA LEU A 12 -1.97 7.99 -6.62
C LEU A 12 -1.24 9.33 -6.61
N ASN A 13 -0.86 9.86 -7.78
CA ASN A 13 -0.25 11.18 -7.98
C ASN A 13 0.86 11.52 -6.95
N LEU A 14 1.66 10.51 -6.58
CA LEU A 14 2.72 10.60 -5.59
C LEU A 14 4.02 10.05 -6.18
N THR A 15 5.15 10.66 -5.86
CA THR A 15 6.46 10.17 -6.30
C THR A 15 6.67 8.71 -5.89
N SER A 16 7.24 7.90 -6.77
CA SER A 16 7.48 6.46 -6.56
C SER A 16 8.18 6.15 -5.22
N GLU A 17 8.99 7.09 -4.73
CA GLU A 17 9.66 7.03 -3.43
C GLU A 17 8.69 7.16 -2.25
N THR A 18 7.79 8.15 -2.28
CA THR A 18 6.77 8.34 -1.26
C THR A 18 5.80 7.15 -1.23
N PHE A 19 5.38 6.70 -2.42
CA PHE A 19 4.53 5.51 -2.54
C PHE A 19 5.22 4.26 -1.98
N SER A 20 6.50 4.05 -2.31
CA SER A 20 7.25 2.90 -1.79
C SER A 20 7.41 2.93 -0.28
N ARG A 21 7.64 4.11 0.31
CA ARG A 21 7.73 4.30 1.77
C ARG A 21 6.39 4.00 2.43
N THR A 22 5.28 4.54 1.91
CA THR A 22 3.95 4.26 2.44
C THR A 22 3.59 2.78 2.31
N LEU A 23 3.87 2.16 1.16
CA LEU A 23 3.62 0.74 0.94
C LEU A 23 4.42 -0.13 1.92
N ARG A 24 5.69 0.21 2.15
CA ARG A 24 6.53 -0.47 3.15
C ARG A 24 5.90 -0.38 4.55
N ARG A 25 5.40 0.79 4.96
CA ARG A 25 4.75 0.98 6.27
C ARG A 25 3.45 0.18 6.38
N LEU A 26 2.67 0.06 5.31
CA LEU A 26 1.46 -0.76 5.29
C LEU A 26 1.77 -2.26 5.40
N ILE A 27 2.88 -2.70 4.80
CA ILE A 27 3.36 -4.09 4.92
C ILE A 27 3.85 -4.36 6.35
N ASP A 28 4.61 -3.43 6.92
CA ASP A 28 5.13 -3.50 8.28
C ASP A 28 4.00 -3.52 9.32
N ALA A 29 2.98 -2.69 9.13
CA ALA A 29 1.76 -2.67 9.94
C ALA A 29 0.84 -3.90 9.71
N GLY A 30 1.23 -4.85 8.84
CA GLY A 30 0.46 -6.07 8.57
C GLY A 30 -0.85 -5.86 7.80
N MET A 31 -1.11 -4.66 7.29
CA MET A 31 -2.37 -4.30 6.62
C MET A 31 -2.47 -4.91 5.22
N ILE A 32 -1.33 -5.04 4.54
CA ILE A 32 -1.19 -5.66 3.23
C ILE A 32 0.01 -6.59 3.23
N ARG A 33 -0.02 -7.62 2.39
CA ARG A 33 1.10 -8.54 2.19
C ARG A 33 1.48 -8.57 0.71
N PRO A 34 2.77 -8.45 0.37
CA PRO A 34 3.20 -8.74 -0.99
C PRO A 34 3.01 -10.23 -1.28
N ILE A 35 2.33 -10.54 -2.38
CA ILE A 35 2.26 -11.89 -2.92
C ILE A 35 3.21 -12.01 -4.11
N GLN A 36 3.34 -13.20 -4.68
CA GLN A 36 4.29 -13.44 -5.76
C GLN A 36 4.11 -12.45 -6.92
N GLY A 37 5.23 -11.90 -7.39
CA GLY A 37 5.29 -10.94 -8.48
C GLY A 37 4.98 -9.49 -8.07
N GLN A 38 4.02 -8.88 -8.76
CA GLN A 38 3.68 -7.46 -8.65
C GLN A 38 2.35 -7.20 -7.93
N ALA A 39 1.76 -8.24 -7.35
CA ALA A 39 0.46 -8.19 -6.71
C ALA A 39 0.56 -8.06 -5.18
N LEU A 40 -0.48 -7.49 -4.60
CA LEU A 40 -0.62 -7.24 -3.17
C LEU A 40 -1.90 -7.92 -2.69
N GLN A 41 -1.83 -8.61 -1.56
CA GLN A 41 -3.00 -9.13 -0.87
C GLN A 41 -3.36 -8.18 0.26
N ILE A 42 -4.62 -7.73 0.28
CA ILE A 42 -5.16 -6.97 1.41
C ILE A 42 -5.44 -7.96 2.53
N ILE A 43 -4.79 -7.75 3.68
CA ILE A 43 -4.96 -8.59 4.87
C ILE A 43 -6.11 -8.04 5.72
N SER A 44 -6.17 -6.71 5.88
CA SER A 44 -7.16 -6.06 6.74
C SER A 44 -7.80 -4.89 6.02
N ARG A 45 -8.99 -5.14 5.42
CA ARG A 45 -9.75 -4.09 4.75
C ARG A 45 -10.22 -3.00 5.73
N GLU A 46 -10.58 -3.38 6.95
CA GLU A 46 -10.99 -2.43 8.00
C GLU A 46 -9.83 -1.53 8.43
N GLY A 47 -8.63 -2.09 8.63
CA GLY A 47 -7.44 -1.30 8.94
C GLY A 47 -7.07 -0.31 7.82
N LEU A 48 -7.23 -0.72 6.55
CA LEU A 48 -7.07 0.20 5.42
C LEU A 48 -8.14 1.31 5.39
N GLN A 49 -9.37 1.02 5.83
CA GLN A 49 -10.41 2.04 5.95
C GLN A 49 -10.10 3.05 7.06
N GLN A 50 -9.56 2.59 8.20
CA GLN A 50 -9.11 3.48 9.28
C GLN A 50 -7.98 4.41 8.81
N ILE A 51 -7.02 3.88 8.03
CA ILE A 51 -5.96 4.70 7.43
C ILE A 51 -6.52 5.75 6.47
N ARG A 52 -7.52 5.39 5.66
CA ARG A 52 -8.23 6.34 4.78
C ARG A 52 -8.91 7.46 5.60
N ASP A 53 -9.43 7.13 6.77
CA ASP A 53 -10.05 8.08 7.69
C ASP A 53 -9.02 8.97 8.42
N GLY A 54 -7.72 8.77 8.18
CA GLY A 54 -6.63 9.50 8.84
C GLY A 54 -6.17 8.86 10.15
N CYS A 55 -6.80 7.77 10.58
CA CYS A 55 -6.37 6.97 11.71
C CYS A 55 -5.27 6.00 11.27
N PHE A 56 -4.05 6.51 11.11
CA PHE A 56 -2.88 5.65 10.94
C PHE A 56 -2.55 4.99 12.29
N PRO A 57 -2.37 3.66 12.37
CA PRO A 57 -1.92 3.04 13.60
C PRO A 57 -0.56 3.64 13.98
N LEU A 58 -0.52 4.33 15.12
CA LEU A 58 0.72 4.76 15.75
C LEU A 58 1.44 3.47 16.18
N LEU A 59 2.33 2.99 15.32
CA LEU A 59 3.35 2.00 15.68
C LEU A 59 4.30 2.59 16.71
#